data_AF-A0A355WFW8-F1
#
_entry.id   AF-A0A355WFW8-F1
#
_cell.length_a   1.000
_cell.length_b   1.000
_cell.length_c   1.000
_cell.angle_alpha   90.00
_cell.angle_beta   90.00
_cell.angle_gamma   90.00
#
_symmetry.space_group_name_H-M   'P 1'
#
loop_
_entity.id
_entity.type
_entity.pdbx_description
1 polymer ?
#
loop_
_entity_poly.entity_id
_entity_poly.type
_entity_poly.pdbx_seq_one_letter_code
_entity_poly.pdbx_strand_id
1 'polypeptide(L)'
;DGHFVPNLTFGPQAVKAFRPHVKTFMDVHLMIAPVDPYIEAYAEAGSDMITAHVEAGPHIHRTVQAIKAQGVKAGVSLNPGTPLE
;
A
#
# COMPACT_ATOMS: atom_id res chain seq x y z
N ASP A 1 6.45 5.82 -6.53
CA ASP A 1 7.53 6.59 -5.85
C ASP A 1 8.64 7.03 -6.81
N GLY A 2 8.54 6.73 -8.12
CA GLY A 2 9.63 6.96 -9.06
C GLY A 2 10.78 5.95 -8.94
N HIS A 3 10.66 4.93 -8.08
CA HIS A 3 11.66 3.87 -7.87
C HIS A 3 11.10 2.50 -8.25
N PHE A 4 10.00 2.07 -7.64
CA PHE A 4 9.37 0.78 -7.95
C PHE A 4 8.69 0.78 -9.32
N VAL A 5 8.12 1.93 -9.70
CA VAL A 5 7.60 2.21 -11.04
C VAL A 5 8.14 3.57 -11.52
N PRO A 6 8.35 3.78 -12.84
CA PRO A 6 8.94 5.00 -13.38
C PRO A 6 7.93 6.17 -13.45
N ASN A 7 7.09 6.31 -12.41
CA ASN A 7 6.13 7.39 -12.27
C ASN A 7 5.94 7.77 -10.79
N LEU A 8 5.58 9.02 -10.56
CA LEU A 8 5.23 9.56 -9.24
C LEU A 8 3.79 10.08 -9.27
N THR A 9 2.94 9.50 -8.42
CA THR A 9 1.52 9.87 -8.32
C THR A 9 1.30 10.79 -7.13
N PHE A 10 0.99 10.25 -5.96
CA PHE A 10 0.71 11.01 -4.75
C PHE A 10 0.97 10.20 -3.49
N GLY A 11 1.25 10.91 -2.40
CA GLY A 11 1.51 10.35 -1.08
C GLY A 11 0.26 10.26 -0.17
N PRO A 12 0.45 9.91 1.10
CA PRO A 12 -0.61 9.78 2.10
C PRO A 12 -1.45 11.06 2.31
N GLN A 13 -0.86 12.25 2.10
CA GLN A 13 -1.60 13.52 2.23
C GLN A 13 -2.76 13.64 1.24
N ALA A 14 -2.60 13.09 0.02
CA ALA A 14 -3.69 13.06 -0.95
C ALA A 14 -4.79 12.07 -0.51
N VAL A 15 -4.40 10.89 0.01
CA VAL A 15 -5.34 9.92 0.59
C VAL A 15 -6.19 10.57 1.70
N LYS A 16 -5.53 11.30 2.60
CA LYS A 16 -6.20 12.06 3.67
C LYS A 16 -7.14 13.14 3.14
N ALA A 17 -6.75 13.84 2.07
CA ALA A 17 -7.60 14.82 1.42
C ALA A 17 -8.81 14.18 0.71
N PHE A 18 -8.67 12.96 0.18
CA PHE A 18 -9.74 12.23 -0.48
C PHE A 18 -10.70 11.57 0.51
N ARG A 19 -10.21 11.14 1.68
CA ARG A 19 -11.00 10.38 2.67
C ARG A 19 -12.36 11.01 3.02
N PRO A 20 -12.50 12.33 3.25
CA PRO A 20 -13.81 12.93 3.53
C PRO A 20 -14.83 12.76 2.40
N HIS A 21 -14.38 12.61 1.16
CA HIS A 21 -15.23 12.48 -0.03
C HIS A 21 -15.54 11.03 -0.38
N VAL A 22 -14.70 10.09 0.03
CA VAL A 22 -14.92 8.65 -0.18
C VAL A 22 -15.81 8.10 0.93
N LYS A 23 -17.08 7.88 0.59
CA LYS A 23 -18.09 7.28 1.50
C LYS A 23 -18.14 5.75 1.44
N THR A 24 -17.42 5.19 0.48
CA THR A 24 -17.28 3.75 0.26
C THR A 24 -15.91 3.28 0.76
N PHE A 25 -15.51 2.09 0.36
CA PHE A 25 -14.21 1.53 0.65
C PHE A 25 -13.08 2.26 -0.10
N MET A 26 -12.00 2.57 0.61
CA MET A 26 -10.79 3.19 0.07
C MET A 26 -9.62 2.20 0.10
N ASP A 27 -9.32 1.62 -1.06
CA ASP A 27 -8.16 0.74 -1.25
C ASP A 27 -6.95 1.54 -1.75
N VAL A 28 -5.82 1.39 -1.07
CA VAL A 28 -4.54 2.00 -1.44
C VAL A 28 -3.59 0.92 -1.93
N HIS A 29 -3.32 0.95 -3.22
CA HIS A 29 -2.34 0.09 -3.88
C HIS A 29 -0.97 0.77 -3.92
N LEU A 30 -0.03 0.24 -3.15
CA LEU A 30 1.32 0.77 -3.01
C LEU A 30 2.26 0.16 -4.07
N MET A 31 2.53 0.96 -5.10
CA MET A 31 3.60 0.75 -6.08
C MET A 31 4.85 1.56 -5.67
N ILE A 32 5.45 1.21 -4.53
CA ILE A 32 6.64 1.86 -3.96
C ILE A 32 7.60 0.80 -3.40
N ALA A 33 8.89 1.12 -3.26
CA ALA A 33 9.87 0.26 -2.60
C ALA A 33 10.93 1.10 -1.86
N PRO A 34 11.16 0.87 -0.55
CA PRO A 34 10.51 -0.11 0.33
C PRO A 34 9.10 0.32 0.79
N VAL A 35 8.20 -0.64 1.03
CA VAL A 35 6.81 -0.37 1.48
C VAL A 35 6.70 -0.10 2.98
N ASP A 36 7.38 -0.89 3.82
CA ASP A 36 7.16 -0.92 5.27
C ASP A 36 7.14 0.45 5.97
N PRO A 37 8.06 1.39 5.67
CA PRO A 37 8.10 2.70 6.34
C PRO A 37 6.88 3.58 6.06
N TYR A 38 6.08 3.28 5.04
CA TYR A 38 4.97 4.12 4.61
C TYR A 38 3.61 3.60 5.06
N ILE A 39 3.53 2.34 5.53
CA ILE A 39 2.26 1.67 5.87
C ILE A 39 1.45 2.50 6.87
N GLU A 40 2.08 2.92 7.97
CA GLU A 40 1.44 3.68 9.04
C GLU A 40 0.85 5.00 8.51
N ALA A 41 1.62 5.75 7.74
CA ALA A 41 1.16 7.02 7.17
C ALA A 41 -0.05 6.85 6.25
N TYR A 42 -0.10 5.78 5.44
CA TYR A 42 -1.25 5.48 4.58
C TYR A 42 -2.46 4.98 5.39
N ALA A 43 -2.25 4.21 6.45
CA ALA A 43 -3.33 3.79 7.34
C ALA A 43 -3.95 5.00 8.07
N GLU A 44 -3.13 5.86 8.67
CA GLU A 44 -3.56 7.10 9.33
C GLU A 44 -4.25 8.09 8.39
N ALA A 45 -3.90 8.07 7.09
CA ALA A 45 -4.57 8.86 6.08
C ALA A 45 -6.01 8.39 5.77
N GLY A 46 -6.41 7.22 6.27
CA GLY A 46 -7.78 6.69 6.14
C GLY A 46 -7.96 5.60 5.08
N SER A 47 -6.90 4.85 4.77
CA SER A 47 -7.02 3.66 3.93
C SER A 47 -7.82 2.58 4.64
N ASP A 48 -8.79 1.96 3.96
CA ASP A 48 -9.50 0.78 4.49
C ASP A 48 -8.73 -0.52 4.15
N MET A 49 -7.92 -0.46 3.09
CA MET A 49 -7.02 -1.53 2.65
C MET A 49 -5.71 -0.96 2.13
N ILE A 50 -4.64 -1.69 2.40
CA ILE A 50 -3.33 -1.44 1.81
C ILE A 50 -2.90 -2.70 1.09
N THR A 51 -2.62 -2.55 -0.21
CA THR A 51 -2.13 -3.62 -1.06
C THR A 51 -0.68 -3.33 -1.44
N ALA A 52 0.22 -4.27 -1.16
CA ALA A 52 1.64 -4.14 -1.45
C ALA A 52 2.08 -5.17 -2.50
N HIS A 53 3.04 -4.81 -3.33
CA HIS A 53 3.69 -5.74 -4.24
C HIS A 53 4.60 -6.72 -3.49
N VAL A 54 4.54 -8.01 -3.82
CA VAL A 54 5.46 -9.01 -3.26
C VAL A 54 6.93 -8.68 -3.55
N GLU A 55 7.17 -7.99 -4.66
CA GLU A 55 8.47 -7.60 -5.18
C GLU A 55 9.01 -6.32 -4.51
N ALA A 56 8.19 -5.62 -3.72
CA ALA A 56 8.55 -4.32 -3.14
C ALA A 56 9.40 -4.40 -1.87
N GLY A 57 9.63 -5.60 -1.34
CA GLY A 57 10.47 -5.82 -0.17
C GLY A 57 10.85 -7.29 0.02
N PRO A 58 11.87 -7.58 0.84
CA PRO A 58 12.39 -8.94 1.01
C PRO A 58 11.49 -9.85 1.86
N HIS A 59 10.53 -9.29 2.61
CA HIS A 59 9.77 -10.02 3.62
C HIS A 59 8.27 -9.69 3.55
N ILE A 60 7.59 -10.13 2.49
CA ILE A 60 6.17 -9.84 2.27
C ILE A 60 5.27 -10.25 3.44
N HIS A 61 5.59 -11.36 4.12
CA HIS A 61 4.84 -11.81 5.29
C HIS A 61 4.88 -10.77 6.43
N ARG A 62 6.04 -10.16 6.67
CA ARG A 62 6.20 -9.08 7.65
C ARG A 62 5.40 -7.84 7.23
N THR A 63 5.45 -7.47 5.95
CA THR A 63 4.70 -6.33 5.40
C THR A 63 3.20 -6.52 5.60
N VAL A 64 2.66 -7.71 5.31
CA VAL A 64 1.24 -8.03 5.54
C VAL A 64 0.87 -7.95 7.02
N GLN A 65 1.74 -8.42 7.92
CA GLN A 65 1.52 -8.29 9.36
C GLN A 65 1.53 -6.83 9.81
N ALA A 66 2.45 -6.02 9.30
CA ALA A 66 2.52 -4.59 9.60
C ALA A 66 1.27 -3.84 9.14
N ILE A 67 0.73 -4.16 7.96
CA ILE A 67 -0.54 -3.59 7.47
C ILE A 67 -1.69 -3.96 8.42
N LYS A 68 -1.82 -5.25 8.77
CA LYS A 68 -2.88 -5.71 9.68
C LYS A 68 -2.76 -5.11 11.08
N ALA A 69 -1.55 -4.85 11.56
CA ALA A 69 -1.30 -4.23 12.86
C ALA A 69 -1.85 -2.79 12.94
N GLN A 70 -2.01 -2.11 11.79
CA GLN A 70 -2.67 -0.80 11.70
C GLN A 70 -4.21 -0.87 11.69
N GLY A 71 -4.79 -2.07 11.80
CA GLY A 71 -6.24 -2.26 11.81
C GLY A 71 -6.92 -2.17 10.44
N VAL A 72 -6.14 -2.15 9.35
CA VAL A 72 -6.65 -2.08 7.97
C VAL A 72 -6.50 -3.43 7.26
N LYS A 73 -7.27 -3.65 6.19
CA LYS A 73 -7.16 -4.89 5.39
C LYS A 73 -5.84 -4.91 4.63
N ALA A 74 -5.27 -6.10 4.46
CA ALA A 74 -4.01 -6.29 3.73
C ALA A 74 -4.23 -7.06 2.43
N GLY A 75 -3.62 -6.57 1.35
CA GLY A 75 -3.55 -7.24 0.05
C GLY A 75 -2.10 -7.45 -0.40
N VAL A 76 -1.91 -8.43 -1.28
CA VAL A 76 -0.64 -8.65 -1.99
C VAL A 76 -0.91 -8.60 -3.49
N SER A 77 -0.14 -7.78 -4.21
CA SER A 77 -0.14 -7.71 -5.67
C SER A 77 1.02 -8.49 -6.25
N LEU A 78 0.76 -9.11 -7.40
CA LEU A 78 1.75 -9.75 -8.25
C LEU A 78 1.83 -8.97 -9.56
N ASN A 79 3.03 -8.63 -10.00
CA ASN A 79 3.21 -8.16 -11.37
C ASN A 79 2.92 -9.30 -12.37
N PRO A 80 2.63 -8.98 -13.64
CA PRO A 80 2.33 -10.00 -14.65
C PRO A 80 3.41 -11.08 -14.82
N GLY A 81 4.68 -10.72 -14.59
CA GLY A 81 5.81 -11.64 -14.67
C GLY A 81 6.09 -12.40 -13.37
N THR A 82 5.34 -12.14 -12.31
CA THR A 82 5.58 -12.72 -10.98
C THR A 82 4.75 -13.98 -10.82
N PRO A 83 5.38 -15.15 -10.60
CA PRO A 83 4.68 -16.40 -10.36
C PRO A 83 3.78 -16.32 -9.11
N LEU A 84 2.73 -17.15 -9.10
CA LEU A 84 1.86 -17.30 -7.94
C LEU A 84 2.44 -18.27 -6.89
N GLU A 85 3.30 -19.20 -7.32
CA GLU A 85 3.93 -20.22 -6.48
C GLU A 85 5.20 -19.73 -5.78
#